data_AF-A0A9E3WMP2-F1
#
_entry.id   AF-A0A9E3WMP2-F1
#
_cell.length_a   1.000
_cell.length_b   1.000
_cell.length_c   1.000
_cell.angle_alpha   90.00
_cell.angle_beta   90.00
_cell.angle_gamma   90.00
#
_symmetry.space_group_name_H-M   'P 1'
#
loop_
_entity.id
_entity.type
_entity.pdbx_description
1 polymer ?
#
loop_
_entity_poly.entity_id
_entity_poly.type
_entity_poly.pdbx_seq_one_letter_code
_entity_poly.pdbx_strand_id
1 'polypeptide(L)'
;MLILGQITPPDLHGFLPTRGSVMLDFVFVALFAVIPVMAWSIYLVKFRKPDEVYKCEWHKRIQLALGVILLVAVTAFEVDMRFITKDWRSLAEASPFYASKIVDYSLWLHLCFAVPTPLLWIFVIIRALQRFPSPAAPSDYSAYHMVWGKVAATAMFLTAVTGWVFYWLAFVA
;
A
#
# COMPACT_ATOMS: atom_id res chain seq x y z
N MET A 1 40.62 -3.75 27.07
CA MET A 1 39.51 -4.50 26.43
C MET A 1 38.72 -3.47 25.63
N LEU A 2 39.04 -3.34 24.35
CA LEU A 2 38.49 -2.33 23.45
C LEU A 2 37.01 -2.66 23.18
N ILE A 3 36.14 -1.70 23.49
CA ILE A 3 34.76 -1.66 23.01
C ILE A 3 34.87 -1.46 21.50
N LEU A 4 34.78 -2.56 20.75
CA LEU A 4 34.43 -2.49 19.33
C LEU A 4 32.97 -2.02 19.31
N GLY A 5 32.79 -0.70 19.27
CA GLY A 5 31.52 -0.11 18.84
C GLY A 5 31.17 -0.77 17.52
N GLN A 6 30.02 -1.43 17.47
CA GLN A 6 29.46 -1.91 16.22
C GLN A 6 29.30 -0.67 15.34
N ILE A 7 30.18 -0.53 14.36
CA ILE A 7 30.01 0.42 13.27
C ILE A 7 28.88 -0.19 12.43
N THR A 8 27.63 0.05 12.83
CA THR A 8 26.50 -0.11 11.92
C THR A 8 26.75 0.84 10.76
N PRO A 9 26.61 0.41 9.49
CA PRO A 9 26.72 1.33 8.36
C PRO A 9 25.80 2.55 8.61
N PRO A 10 26.31 3.79 8.54
CA PRO A 10 25.53 5.00 8.82
C PRO A 10 24.36 5.32 7.84
N ASP A 11 23.96 4.43 6.93
CA ASP A 11 23.47 4.88 5.62
C ASP A 11 22.17 4.23 5.07
N LEU A 12 21.33 3.62 5.91
CA LEU A 12 19.95 3.22 5.50
C LEU A 12 18.84 3.75 6.42
N HIS A 13 19.13 4.74 7.27
CA HIS A 13 18.08 5.45 8.00
C HIS A 13 17.12 6.12 7.02
N GLY A 14 15.83 6.01 7.34
CA GLY A 14 14.75 6.63 6.59
C GLY A 14 14.88 8.15 6.48
N PHE A 15 14.10 8.73 5.57
CA PHE A 15 14.04 10.18 5.37
C PHE A 15 13.08 10.87 6.36
N LEU A 16 12.27 10.10 7.08
CA LEU A 16 11.48 10.55 8.23
C LEU A 16 12.36 10.45 9.49
N PRO A 17 12.12 11.31 10.51
CA PRO A 17 12.86 11.26 11.76
C PRO A 17 12.37 10.09 12.65
N THR A 18 12.49 8.87 12.16
CA THR A 18 12.05 7.62 12.80
C THR A 18 13.17 6.59 12.77
N ARG A 19 12.93 5.42 13.36
CA ARG A 19 13.86 4.28 13.28
C ARG A 19 13.69 3.46 11.99
N GLY A 20 12.76 3.84 11.11
CA GLY A 20 12.47 3.13 9.86
C GLY A 20 13.63 3.20 8.87
N SER A 21 13.66 2.26 7.92
CA SER A 21 14.53 2.35 6.75
C SER A 21 13.91 3.21 5.66
N VAL A 22 14.73 3.64 4.68
CA VAL A 22 14.24 4.41 3.51
C VAL A 22 13.04 3.74 2.83
N MET A 23 13.06 2.42 2.67
CA MET A 23 11.99 1.68 2.03
C MET A 23 10.72 1.61 2.89
N LEU A 24 10.85 1.49 4.23
CA LEU A 24 9.73 1.54 5.15
C LEU A 24 9.03 2.91 5.11
N ASP A 25 9.81 3.99 5.13
CA ASP A 25 9.30 5.36 5.03
C ASP A 25 8.61 5.61 3.68
N PHE A 26 9.21 5.12 2.61
CA PHE A 26 8.65 5.23 1.27
C PHE A 26 7.28 4.57 1.19
N VAL A 27 7.14 3.33 1.68
CA VAL A 27 5.85 2.63 1.69
C VAL A 27 4.84 3.30 2.61
N PHE A 28 5.27 3.81 3.77
CA PHE A 28 4.41 4.59 4.66
C PHE A 28 3.78 5.79 3.92
N VAL A 29 4.60 6.57 3.22
CA VAL A 29 4.14 7.72 2.42
C VAL A 29 3.32 7.28 1.20
N ALA A 30 3.70 6.20 0.53
CA ALA A 30 2.95 5.67 -0.61
C ALA A 30 1.53 5.23 -0.20
N LEU A 31 1.38 4.59 0.95
CA LEU A 31 0.07 4.26 1.51
C LEU A 31 -0.72 5.53 1.87
N PHE A 32 -0.06 6.59 2.34
CA PHE A 32 -0.72 7.90 2.53
C PHE A 32 -1.21 8.50 1.22
N ALA A 33 -0.44 8.39 0.14
CA ALA A 33 -0.80 8.92 -1.16
C ALA A 33 -1.88 8.09 -1.88
N VAL A 34 -1.89 6.76 -1.75
CA VAL A 34 -2.86 5.92 -2.48
C VAL A 34 -4.30 6.21 -2.06
N ILE A 35 -4.56 6.47 -0.77
CA ILE A 35 -5.91 6.71 -0.25
C ILE A 35 -6.60 7.93 -0.89
N PRO A 36 -6.02 9.15 -0.88
CA PRO A 36 -6.63 10.30 -1.52
C PRO A 36 -6.71 10.15 -3.05
N VAL A 37 -5.71 9.53 -3.71
CA VAL A 37 -5.76 9.31 -5.17
C VAL A 37 -6.87 8.31 -5.54
N MET A 38 -7.04 7.24 -4.75
CA MET A 38 -8.13 6.27 -4.89
C MET A 38 -9.49 6.93 -4.65
N ALA A 39 -9.63 7.71 -3.57
CA ALA A 39 -10.84 8.45 -3.26
C ALA A 39 -11.20 9.43 -4.38
N TRP A 40 -10.22 10.13 -4.94
CA TRP A 40 -10.37 10.98 -6.10
C TRP A 40 -10.83 10.20 -7.34
N SER A 41 -10.19 9.06 -7.63
CA SER A 41 -10.58 8.16 -8.73
C SER A 41 -12.06 7.73 -8.65
N ILE A 42 -12.55 7.44 -7.45
CA ILE A 42 -13.94 7.07 -7.19
C ILE A 42 -14.87 8.29 -7.27
N TYR A 43 -14.44 9.43 -6.73
CA TYR A 43 -15.19 10.68 -6.81
C TYR A 43 -15.42 11.11 -8.26
N LEU A 44 -14.39 11.00 -9.11
CA LEU A 44 -14.46 11.33 -10.54
C LEU A 44 -15.58 10.57 -11.25
N VAL A 45 -15.68 9.25 -11.04
CA VAL A 45 -16.70 8.44 -11.71
C VAL A 45 -18.10 8.61 -11.11
N LYS A 46 -18.21 9.01 -9.83
CA LYS A 46 -19.50 9.10 -9.13
C LYS A 46 -20.17 10.48 -9.23
N PHE A 47 -19.41 11.57 -9.20
CA PHE A 47 -19.97 12.91 -8.94
C PHE A 47 -19.57 13.98 -9.94
N ARG A 48 -18.50 13.79 -10.73
CA ARG A 48 -18.10 14.79 -11.71
C ARG A 48 -19.08 14.78 -12.89
N LYS A 49 -19.48 15.94 -13.40
CA LYS A 49 -20.14 16.11 -14.73
C LYS A 49 -19.11 16.83 -15.61
N PRO A 50 -18.72 16.35 -16.83
CA PRO A 50 -19.53 15.78 -17.93
C PRO A 50 -18.97 14.45 -18.51
N ASP A 51 -19.59 13.92 -19.58
CA ASP A 51 -19.26 12.71 -20.39
C ASP A 51 -18.86 11.42 -19.62
N GLU A 52 -19.73 10.41 -19.66
CA GLU A 52 -19.49 9.10 -19.01
C GLU A 52 -18.24 8.39 -19.53
N VAL A 53 -17.96 8.50 -20.83
CA VAL A 53 -16.76 7.89 -21.45
C VAL A 53 -15.50 8.52 -20.86
N TYR A 54 -15.49 9.86 -20.77
CA TYR A 54 -14.35 10.60 -20.20
C TYR A 54 -14.05 10.19 -18.76
N LYS A 55 -15.06 10.09 -17.89
CA LYS A 55 -14.87 9.73 -16.48
C LYS A 55 -14.38 8.30 -16.30
N CYS A 56 -14.98 7.35 -17.01
CA CYS A 56 -14.58 5.94 -16.96
C CYS A 56 -13.15 5.75 -17.47
N GLU A 57 -12.74 6.48 -18.51
CA GLU A 57 -11.39 6.42 -19.05
C GLU A 57 -10.35 6.97 -18.05
N TRP A 58 -10.63 8.08 -17.37
CA TRP A 58 -9.75 8.58 -16.31
C TRP A 58 -9.68 7.64 -15.10
N HIS A 59 -10.81 7.07 -14.70
CA HIS A 59 -10.84 6.04 -13.65
C HIS A 59 -9.92 4.87 -14.03
N LYS A 60 -10.07 4.31 -15.24
CA LYS A 60 -9.22 3.24 -15.77
C LYS A 60 -7.73 3.62 -15.74
N ARG A 61 -7.36 4.80 -16.26
CA ARG A 61 -5.97 5.26 -16.29
C ARG A 61 -5.37 5.39 -14.89
N ILE A 62 -6.11 5.97 -13.94
CA ILE A 62 -5.65 6.09 -12.56
C ILE A 62 -5.49 4.71 -11.91
N GLN A 63 -6.45 3.79 -12.09
CA GLN A 63 -6.36 2.45 -11.52
C GLN A 63 -5.19 1.64 -12.11
N LEU A 64 -4.93 1.74 -13.41
CA LEU A 64 -3.78 1.09 -14.04
C LEU A 64 -2.46 1.69 -13.57
N ALA A 65 -2.36 3.02 -13.51
CA ALA A 65 -1.17 3.69 -13.01
C ALA A 65 -0.88 3.33 -11.55
N LEU A 66 -1.90 3.40 -10.68
CA LEU A 66 -1.78 3.00 -9.28
C LEU A 66 -1.42 1.51 -9.15
N GLY A 67 -2.04 0.63 -9.92
CA GLY A 67 -1.77 -0.80 -9.90
C GLY A 67 -0.32 -1.13 -10.28
N VAL A 68 0.20 -0.50 -11.35
CA VAL A 68 1.60 -0.68 -11.76
C VAL A 68 2.56 -0.10 -10.73
N ILE A 69 2.35 1.14 -10.28
CA ILE A 69 3.22 1.80 -9.30
C ILE A 69 3.28 0.99 -8.00
N LEU A 70 2.12 0.55 -7.47
CA LEU A 70 2.10 -0.21 -6.24
C LEU A 70 2.64 -1.63 -6.40
N LEU A 71 2.46 -2.28 -7.56
CA LEU A 71 3.11 -3.57 -7.81
C LEU A 71 4.63 -3.43 -7.78
N VAL A 72 5.18 -2.38 -8.40
CA VAL A 72 6.62 -2.09 -8.35
C VAL A 72 7.05 -1.79 -6.93
N ALA A 73 6.31 -0.94 -6.20
CA ALA A 73 6.63 -0.56 -4.83
C ALA A 73 6.63 -1.76 -3.87
N VAL A 74 5.61 -2.62 -3.92
CA VAL A 74 5.53 -3.83 -3.08
C VAL A 74 6.61 -4.84 -3.46
N THR A 75 6.92 -4.99 -4.75
CA THR A 75 8.03 -5.86 -5.18
C THR A 75 9.37 -5.35 -4.66
N ALA A 76 9.61 -4.05 -4.76
CA ALA A 76 10.83 -3.42 -4.25
C ALA A 76 10.90 -3.52 -2.72
N PHE A 77 9.79 -3.32 -2.01
CA PHE A 77 9.67 -3.50 -0.57
C PHE A 77 10.04 -4.93 -0.15
N GLU A 78 9.49 -5.93 -0.84
CA GLU A 78 9.79 -7.34 -0.55
C GLU A 78 11.26 -7.68 -0.77
N VAL A 79 11.86 -7.15 -1.85
CA VAL A 79 13.29 -7.31 -2.12
C VAL A 79 14.13 -6.65 -1.02
N ASP A 80 13.77 -5.43 -0.58
CA ASP A 80 14.47 -4.74 0.48
C ASP A 80 14.41 -5.50 1.81
N MET A 81 13.21 -5.92 2.21
CA MET A 81 12.99 -6.67 3.46
C MET A 81 13.72 -8.01 3.46
N ARG A 82 13.81 -8.70 2.31
CA ARG A 82 14.48 -10.01 2.23
C ARG A 82 15.99 -9.94 2.05
N PHE A 83 16.50 -8.92 1.35
CA PHE A 83 17.87 -8.93 0.85
C PHE A 83 18.72 -7.71 1.21
N ILE A 84 18.11 -6.56 1.50
CA ILE A 84 18.84 -5.30 1.78
C ILE A 84 18.79 -5.00 3.29
N THR A 85 17.62 -4.63 3.80
CA THR A 85 17.42 -4.37 5.24
C THR A 85 17.60 -5.65 6.05
N LYS A 86 17.03 -6.78 5.60
CA LYS A 86 17.05 -8.14 6.21
C LYS A 86 16.49 -8.26 7.63
N ASP A 87 16.95 -7.41 8.54
CA ASP A 87 16.63 -7.42 9.96
C ASP A 87 15.91 -6.12 10.38
N TRP A 88 14.71 -5.92 9.84
CA TRP A 88 13.84 -4.81 10.25
C TRP A 88 13.48 -4.87 11.75
N ARG A 89 13.62 -6.04 12.38
CA ARG A 89 13.30 -6.24 13.80
C ARG A 89 14.28 -5.50 14.69
N SER A 90 15.57 -5.51 14.37
CA SER A 90 16.58 -4.71 15.07
C SER A 90 16.22 -3.22 15.12
N LEU A 91 15.62 -2.68 14.05
CA LEU A 91 15.14 -1.29 13.99
C LEU A 91 13.94 -1.03 14.92
N ALA A 92 13.14 -2.06 15.19
CA ALA A 92 11.96 -1.99 16.06
C ALA A 92 12.25 -2.32 17.53
N GLU A 93 13.42 -2.88 17.86
CA GLU A 93 13.77 -3.34 19.22
C GLU A 93 13.66 -2.26 20.29
N ALA A 94 13.97 -1.01 19.93
CA ALA A 94 13.87 0.12 20.84
C ALA A 94 12.43 0.54 21.16
N SER A 95 11.41 0.03 20.44
CA SER A 95 10.02 0.34 20.72
C SER A 95 9.57 -0.25 22.06
N PRO A 96 8.82 0.51 22.89
CA PRO A 96 8.23 -0.02 24.13
C PRO A 96 7.23 -1.16 23.88
N PHE A 97 6.74 -1.30 22.65
CA PHE A 97 5.78 -2.34 22.24
C PHE A 97 6.44 -3.61 21.70
N TYR A 98 7.77 -3.63 21.55
CA TYR A 98 8.48 -4.75 20.97
C TYR A 98 8.49 -5.97 21.90
N ALA A 99 8.87 -5.78 23.17
CA ALA A 99 8.95 -6.87 24.16
C ALA A 99 7.60 -7.54 24.44
N SER A 100 6.49 -6.79 24.34
CA SER A 100 5.12 -7.27 24.57
C SER A 100 4.49 -7.97 23.37
N LYS A 101 5.22 -8.13 22.25
CA LYS A 101 4.74 -8.73 20.99
C LYS A 101 3.63 -7.99 20.27
N ILE A 102 3.27 -6.79 20.73
CA ILE A 102 2.26 -5.95 20.07
C ILE A 102 2.68 -5.58 18.66
N VAL A 103 3.97 -5.32 18.43
CA VAL A 103 4.52 -5.07 17.08
C VAL A 103 4.30 -6.27 16.16
N ASP A 104 4.59 -7.49 16.62
CA ASP A 104 4.38 -8.72 15.83
C ASP A 104 2.89 -8.95 15.53
N TYR A 105 2.00 -8.75 16.50
CA TYR A 105 0.54 -8.89 16.27
C TYR A 105 0.02 -7.85 15.29
N SER A 106 0.48 -6.59 15.39
CA SER A 106 0.13 -5.54 14.45
C SER A 106 0.60 -5.87 13.04
N LEU A 107 1.79 -6.47 12.89
CA LEU A 107 2.29 -6.93 11.60
C LEU A 107 1.40 -8.02 11.02
N TRP A 108 1.05 -9.05 11.81
CA TRP A 108 0.16 -10.12 11.34
C TRP A 108 -1.20 -9.58 10.90
N LEU A 109 -1.78 -8.66 11.66
CA LEU A 109 -3.03 -8.00 11.29
C LEU A 109 -2.88 -7.24 9.96
N HIS A 110 -1.80 -6.50 9.78
CA HIS A 110 -1.52 -5.82 8.52
C HIS A 110 -1.41 -6.80 7.35
N LEU A 111 -0.64 -7.89 7.50
CA LEU A 111 -0.44 -8.90 6.46
C LEU A 111 -1.75 -9.58 6.03
N CYS A 112 -2.68 -9.80 6.96
CA CYS A 112 -4.01 -10.34 6.64
C CYS A 112 -4.80 -9.48 5.64
N PHE A 113 -4.53 -8.17 5.57
CA PHE A 113 -5.11 -7.27 4.56
C PHE A 113 -4.15 -7.06 3.38
N ALA A 114 -2.86 -6.85 3.66
CA ALA A 114 -1.87 -6.49 2.66
C ALA A 114 -1.63 -7.59 1.62
N VAL A 115 -1.63 -8.87 2.02
CA VAL A 115 -1.36 -9.98 1.09
C VAL A 115 -2.54 -10.25 0.15
N PRO A 116 -3.81 -10.30 0.61
CA PRO A 116 -4.93 -10.51 -0.31
C PRO A 116 -5.25 -9.31 -1.21
N THR A 117 -4.97 -8.08 -0.76
CA THR A 117 -5.30 -6.84 -1.49
C THR A 117 -4.76 -6.79 -2.92
N PRO A 118 -3.47 -7.02 -3.21
CA PRO A 118 -2.95 -6.99 -4.59
C PRO A 118 -3.59 -8.08 -5.46
N LEU A 119 -3.87 -9.27 -4.91
CA LEU A 119 -4.55 -10.33 -5.66
C LEU A 119 -5.97 -9.94 -6.05
N LEU A 120 -6.72 -9.38 -5.09
CA LEU A 120 -8.06 -8.87 -5.33
C LEU A 120 -8.06 -7.74 -6.37
N TRP A 121 -7.09 -6.84 -6.29
CA TRP A 121 -7.02 -5.70 -7.19
C TRP A 121 -6.62 -6.10 -8.61
N ILE A 122 -5.66 -7.03 -8.76
CA ILE A 122 -5.33 -7.67 -10.05
C ILE A 122 -6.58 -8.30 -10.65
N PHE A 123 -7.33 -9.07 -9.85
CA PHE A 123 -8.59 -9.67 -10.31
C PHE A 123 -9.57 -8.60 -10.80
N VAL A 124 -9.83 -7.54 -10.02
CA VAL A 124 -10.75 -6.46 -10.43
C VAL A 124 -10.29 -5.76 -11.71
N ILE A 125 -9.01 -5.47 -11.84
CA ILE A 125 -8.42 -4.81 -13.02
C ILE A 125 -8.56 -5.70 -14.26
N ILE A 126 -8.12 -6.96 -14.20
CA ILE A 126 -8.20 -7.89 -15.33
C ILE A 126 -9.65 -8.05 -15.79
N ARG A 127 -10.58 -8.24 -14.85
CA ARG A 127 -12.00 -8.39 -15.18
C ARG A 127 -12.59 -7.13 -15.78
N ALA A 128 -12.20 -5.95 -15.30
CA ALA A 128 -12.61 -4.67 -15.88
C ALA A 128 -12.10 -4.52 -17.33
N LEU A 129 -10.82 -4.81 -17.58
CA LEU A 129 -10.23 -4.75 -18.92
C LEU A 129 -10.87 -5.72 -19.92
N GLN A 130 -11.34 -6.89 -19.45
CA GLN A 130 -11.99 -7.88 -20.29
C GLN A 130 -13.47 -7.58 -20.60
N ARG A 131 -14.15 -6.80 -19.75
CA ARG A 131 -15.62 -6.68 -19.77
C ARG A 131 -16.14 -5.29 -20.12
N PHE A 132 -15.36 -4.25 -19.88
CA PHE A 132 -15.72 -2.91 -20.33
C PHE A 132 -15.30 -2.67 -21.78
N PRO A 133 -16.05 -1.84 -22.54
CA PRO A 133 -15.67 -1.46 -23.89
C PRO A 133 -14.37 -0.62 -23.90
N SER A 134 -13.82 -0.44 -25.10
CA SER A 134 -12.70 0.49 -25.36
C SER A 134 -13.15 1.49 -26.43
N PRO A 135 -13.34 2.79 -26.10
CA PRO A 135 -13.00 3.46 -24.84
C PRO A 135 -13.88 3.05 -23.66
N ALA A 136 -13.37 3.21 -22.43
CA ALA A 136 -14.08 2.78 -21.22
C ALA A 136 -15.39 3.54 -21.05
N ALA A 137 -16.49 2.81 -20.85
CA ALA A 137 -17.83 3.36 -20.66
C ALA A 137 -18.67 2.40 -19.78
N PRO A 138 -19.78 2.88 -19.16
CA PRO A 138 -20.70 2.01 -18.44
C PRO A 138 -21.22 0.86 -19.30
N SER A 139 -21.44 -0.31 -18.70
CA SER A 139 -22.03 -1.49 -19.33
C SER A 139 -22.82 -2.32 -18.32
N ASP A 140 -23.42 -3.43 -18.74
CA ASP A 140 -24.10 -4.38 -17.85
C ASP A 140 -23.16 -4.94 -16.76
N TYR A 141 -21.85 -4.90 -16.98
CA TYR A 141 -20.85 -5.31 -16.01
C TYR A 141 -20.62 -4.28 -14.88
N SER A 142 -21.05 -3.03 -15.05
CA SER A 142 -20.82 -1.94 -14.09
C SER A 142 -21.25 -2.28 -12.66
N ALA A 143 -22.43 -2.88 -12.49
CA ALA A 143 -22.95 -3.22 -11.17
C ALA A 143 -22.05 -4.21 -10.43
N TYR A 144 -21.58 -5.24 -11.13
CA TYR A 144 -20.66 -6.24 -10.57
C TYR A 144 -19.30 -5.62 -10.26
N HIS A 145 -18.76 -4.79 -11.16
CA HIS A 145 -17.52 -4.07 -10.93
C HIS A 145 -17.59 -3.16 -9.70
N MET A 146 -18.71 -2.46 -9.50
CA MET A 146 -18.90 -1.60 -8.32
C MET A 146 -18.87 -2.38 -7.01
N VAL A 147 -19.41 -3.59 -6.96
CA VAL A 147 -19.35 -4.44 -5.75
C VAL A 147 -17.91 -4.80 -5.43
N TRP A 148 -17.19 -5.40 -6.38
CA TRP A 148 -15.81 -5.82 -6.17
C TRP A 148 -14.84 -4.66 -6.02
N GLY A 149 -15.08 -3.55 -6.71
CA GLY A 149 -14.32 -2.31 -6.56
C GLY A 149 -14.45 -1.71 -5.17
N LYS A 150 -15.64 -1.78 -4.53
CA LYS A 150 -15.80 -1.40 -3.12
C LYS A 150 -15.04 -2.32 -2.18
N VAL A 151 -15.10 -3.64 -2.39
CA VAL A 151 -14.34 -4.59 -1.57
C VAL A 151 -12.84 -4.32 -1.69
N ALA A 152 -12.33 -4.13 -2.91
CA ALA A 152 -10.92 -3.81 -3.16
C ALA A 152 -10.50 -2.47 -2.54
N ALA A 153 -11.31 -1.42 -2.67
CA ALA A 153 -11.04 -0.12 -2.06
C ALA A 153 -11.03 -0.20 -0.53
N THR A 154 -11.95 -0.94 0.08
CA THR A 154 -11.95 -1.20 1.52
C THR A 154 -10.71 -1.98 1.97
N ALA A 155 -10.33 -3.03 1.23
CA ALA A 155 -9.13 -3.80 1.53
C ALA A 155 -7.85 -2.94 1.45
N MET A 156 -7.75 -2.06 0.45
CA MET A 156 -6.66 -1.08 0.32
C MET A 156 -6.65 -0.09 1.49
N PHE A 157 -7.82 0.42 1.89
CA PHE A 157 -7.94 1.31 3.04
C PHE A 157 -7.47 0.64 4.34
N LEU A 158 -7.92 -0.60 4.60
CA LEU A 158 -7.49 -1.37 5.77
C LEU A 158 -6.00 -1.70 5.72
N THR A 159 -5.46 -2.01 4.54
CA THR A 159 -4.01 -2.20 4.34
C THR A 159 -3.22 -0.95 4.73
N ALA A 160 -3.65 0.23 4.26
CA ALA A 160 -3.00 1.50 4.59
C ALA A 160 -3.06 1.81 6.10
N VAL A 161 -4.25 1.75 6.70
CA VAL A 161 -4.45 2.07 8.13
C VAL A 161 -3.66 1.12 9.01
N THR A 162 -3.76 -0.20 8.80
CA THR A 162 -3.03 -1.18 9.61
C THR A 162 -1.52 -1.09 9.38
N GLY A 163 -1.08 -0.72 8.18
CA GLY A 163 0.33 -0.48 7.87
C GLY A 163 0.89 0.72 8.62
N TRP A 164 0.14 1.82 8.71
CA TRP A 164 0.56 2.98 9.50
C TRP A 164 0.59 2.69 10.99
N VAL A 165 -0.40 1.94 11.51
CA VAL A 165 -0.41 1.52 12.91
C VAL A 165 0.82 0.67 13.22
N PHE A 166 1.13 -0.32 12.38
CA PHE A 166 2.35 -1.13 12.51
C PHE A 166 3.60 -0.26 12.48
N TYR A 167 3.73 0.63 11.48
CA TYR A 167 4.89 1.49 11.34
C TYR A 167 5.08 2.40 12.56
N TRP A 168 4.01 2.99 13.07
CA TRP A 168 4.06 3.85 14.26
C TRP A 168 4.50 3.05 15.50
N LEU A 169 3.88 1.90 15.75
CA LEU A 169 4.22 1.04 16.88
C LEU A 169 5.68 0.55 16.83
N ALA A 170 6.17 0.20 15.64
CA ALA A 170 7.52 -0.33 15.47
C ALA A 170 8.60 0.75 15.49
N PHE A 171 8.41 1.87 14.79
CA PHE A 171 9.50 2.77 14.43
C PHE A 171 9.37 4.20 14.96
N VAL A 172 8.22 4.56 15.53
CA VAL A 172 7.96 5.92 16.04
C VAL A 172 7.85 5.96 17.56
N ALA A 173 7.04 5.07 18.15
CA ALA A 173 6.75 5.04 19.58
C ALA A 173 7.97 4.79 20.48
#